data_AF-A0A3D4B0A6-F1
#
_entry.id   AF-A0A3D4B0A6-F1
#
_cell.length_a   1.000
_cell.length_b   1.000
_cell.length_c   1.000
_cell.angle_alpha   90.00
_cell.angle_beta   90.00
_cell.angle_gamma   90.00
#
_symmetry.space_group_name_H-M   'P 1'
#
loop_
_entity.id
_entity.type
_entity.pdbx_description
1 polymer ?
#
loop_
_entity_poly.entity_id
_entity_poly.type
_entity_poly.pdbx_seq_one_letter_code
_entity_poly.pdbx_strand_id
1 'polypeptide(L)'
;MTEETQFLEYKSIIEALLFAYDAPLTLKEISRILEDLDEHVIKKCIYELNAEYEEAPHSFQINDVADGYQFSTRVEYAKWIKRLYRGHIPSRLTQAS
;
A
#
# COMPACT_ATOMS: atom_id res chain seq x y z
N MET A 1 -4.21 -24.06 -10.97
CA MET A 1 -4.57 -22.76 -10.39
C MET A 1 -5.81 -22.25 -11.09
N THR A 2 -6.86 -21.91 -10.35
CA THR A 2 -8.00 -21.17 -10.91
C THR A 2 -7.62 -19.70 -10.99
N GLU A 3 -8.23 -18.96 -11.92
CA GLU A 3 -8.00 -17.51 -12.08
C GLU A 3 -8.22 -16.72 -10.78
N GLU A 4 -9.16 -17.19 -9.95
CA GLU A 4 -9.45 -16.63 -8.62
C GLU A 4 -8.28 -16.79 -7.64
N THR A 5 -7.61 -17.95 -7.62
CA THR A 5 -6.43 -18.16 -6.76
C THR A 5 -5.29 -17.23 -7.16
N GLN A 6 -5.09 -17.02 -8.47
CA GLN A 6 -4.04 -16.14 -8.97
C GLN A 6 -4.31 -14.67 -8.63
N PHE A 7 -5.57 -14.23 -8.71
CA PHE A 7 -5.93 -12.87 -8.29
C PHE A 7 -5.68 -12.63 -6.80
N LEU A 8 -6.01 -13.61 -5.95
CA LEU A 8 -5.72 -13.53 -4.52
C LEU A 8 -4.21 -13.48 -4.24
N GLU A 9 -3.42 -14.25 -4.97
CA GLU A 9 -1.96 -14.23 -4.87
C GLU A 9 -1.39 -12.85 -5.23
N TYR A 10 -1.80 -12.26 -6.36
CA TYR A 10 -1.37 -10.90 -6.72
C TYR A 10 -1.74 -9.87 -5.67
N LYS A 11 -2.96 -9.97 -5.12
CA LYS A 11 -3.43 -9.08 -4.06
C LYS A 11 -2.51 -9.16 -2.83
N SER A 12 -2.18 -10.37 -2.36
CA SER A 12 -1.26 -10.58 -1.25
C SER A 12 0.16 -10.09 -1.54
N ILE A 13 0.66 -10.28 -2.76
CA ILE A 13 1.99 -9.77 -3.15
C ILE A 13 1.99 -8.23 -3.16
N ILE A 14 0.96 -7.60 -3.73
CA ILE A 14 0.84 -6.13 -3.78
C ILE A 14 0.76 -5.55 -2.38
N GLU A 15 -0.04 -6.15 -1.48
CA GLU A 15 -0.11 -5.77 -0.08
C GLU A 15 1.29 -5.84 0.58
N ALA A 16 2.01 -6.95 0.39
CA ALA A 16 3.34 -7.12 0.94
C ALA A 16 4.36 -6.10 0.40
N LEU A 17 4.31 -5.79 -0.90
CA LEU A 17 5.18 -4.79 -1.52
C LEU A 17 4.93 -3.40 -0.95
N LEU A 18 3.66 -2.98 -0.89
CA LEU A 18 3.28 -1.67 -0.37
C LEU A 18 3.59 -1.54 1.13
N PHE A 19 3.47 -2.64 1.89
CA PHE A 19 3.79 -2.67 3.32
C PHE A 19 5.28 -2.59 3.58
N ALA A 20 6.09 -3.29 2.79
CA ALA A 20 7.54 -3.33 2.93
C ALA A 20 8.22 -2.05 2.44
N TYR A 21 7.61 -1.33 1.49
CA TYR A 21 8.23 -0.18 0.85
C TYR A 21 7.89 1.14 1.55
N ASP A 22 8.94 1.91 1.83
CA ASP A 22 8.86 3.14 2.62
C ASP A 22 8.63 4.42 1.81
N ALA A 23 8.13 4.30 0.59
CA ALA A 23 7.77 5.41 -0.29
C ALA A 23 6.59 5.02 -1.19
N PRO A 24 6.02 5.94 -1.97
CA PRO A 24 5.04 5.58 -3.00
C PRO A 24 5.64 4.61 -4.04
N LEU A 25 4.91 3.54 -4.36
CA LEU A 25 5.18 2.67 -5.50
C LEU A 25 4.26 3.01 -6.65
N THR A 26 4.84 3.30 -7.81
CA THR A 26 4.06 3.51 -9.03
C THR A 26 3.48 2.19 -9.54
N LEU A 27 2.38 2.26 -10.29
CA LEU A 27 1.81 1.09 -10.96
C LEU A 27 2.81 0.40 -11.89
N LYS A 28 3.67 1.18 -12.54
CA LYS A 28 4.71 0.67 -13.44
C LYS A 28 5.77 -0.14 -12.70
N GLU A 29 6.17 0.29 -11.51
CA GLU A 29 7.11 -0.46 -10.67
C GLU A 29 6.49 -1.77 -10.19
N ILE A 30 5.24 -1.72 -9.71
CA ILE A 30 4.50 -2.92 -9.28
C ILE A 30 4.31 -3.88 -10.46
N SER A 31 3.92 -3.36 -11.63
CA SER A 31 3.76 -4.14 -12.87
C SER A 31 5.04 -4.85 -13.26
N ARG A 32 6.16 -4.14 -13.28
CA ARG A 32 7.47 -4.74 -13.59
C ARG A 32 7.88 -5.82 -12.58
N ILE A 33 7.61 -5.63 -11.28
CA ILE A 33 7.92 -6.64 -10.25
C ILE A 33 7.05 -7.89 -10.43
N LEU A 34 5.82 -7.73 -10.88
CA LEU A 34 4.85 -8.80 -11.14
C LEU A 34 4.86 -9.30 -12.59
N GLU A 35 6.02 -9.30 -13.24
CA GLU A 35 6.21 -9.84 -14.60
C GLU A 35 5.31 -9.18 -15.67
N ASP A 36 5.31 -7.85 -15.70
CA ASP A 36 4.53 -7.01 -16.63
C ASP A 36 3.00 -7.20 -16.52
N LEU A 37 2.51 -7.45 -15.30
CA LEU A 37 1.09 -7.52 -14.99
C LEU A 37 0.36 -6.22 -15.38
N ASP A 38 -0.85 -6.34 -15.94
CA ASP A 38 -1.67 -5.19 -16.36
C ASP A 38 -1.96 -4.24 -15.17
N GLU A 39 -1.68 -2.95 -15.36
CA GLU A 39 -1.95 -1.90 -14.38
C GLU A 39 -3.42 -1.85 -13.94
N HIS A 40 -4.37 -2.25 -14.80
CA HIS A 40 -5.79 -2.35 -14.42
C HIS A 40 -6.05 -3.46 -13.40
N VAL A 41 -5.34 -4.59 -13.52
CA VAL A 41 -5.43 -5.68 -12.53
C VAL A 41 -4.85 -5.23 -11.20
N ILE A 42 -3.70 -4.54 -11.23
CA ILE A 42 -3.06 -3.98 -10.04
C ILE A 42 -4.00 -2.99 -9.33
N LYS A 43 -4.58 -2.03 -10.07
CA LYS A 43 -5.58 -1.10 -9.52
C LYS A 43 -6.77 -1.83 -8.90
N LYS A 44 -7.26 -2.89 -9.56
CA LYS A 44 -8.34 -3.71 -9.03
C LYS A 44 -7.95 -4.40 -7.72
N CYS A 45 -6.76 -4.99 -7.64
CA CYS A 45 -6.26 -5.59 -6.39
C CYS A 45 -6.19 -4.56 -5.25
N ILE A 46 -5.68 -3.34 -5.53
CA ILE A 46 -5.59 -2.27 -4.53
C ILE A 46 -6.98 -1.81 -4.07
N TYR A 47 -7.94 -1.71 -5.00
CA TYR A 47 -9.32 -1.39 -4.68
C TYR A 47 -9.95 -2.43 -3.76
N GLU A 48 -9.81 -3.72 -4.07
CA GLU A 48 -10.32 -4.82 -3.23
C GLU A 48 -9.65 -4.84 -1.84
N LEU A 49 -8.33 -4.62 -1.76
CA LEU A 49 -7.62 -4.50 -0.48
C LEU A 49 -8.19 -3.38 0.38
N ASN A 50 -8.39 -2.20 -0.20
CA ASN A 50 -8.99 -1.08 0.54
C ASN A 50 -10.43 -1.40 0.97
N ALA A 51 -11.22 -2.07 0.13
CA ALA A 51 -12.56 -2.51 0.52
C ALA A 51 -12.52 -3.45 1.73
N GLU A 52 -11.60 -4.42 1.74
CA GLU A 52 -11.39 -5.32 2.88
C GLU A 52 -10.95 -4.58 4.15
N TYR A 53 -10.10 -3.56 4.02
CA TYR A 53 -9.70 -2.71 5.14
C TYR A 53 -10.79 -1.76 5.65
N GLU A 54 -11.88 -1.57 4.90
CA GLU A 54 -13.07 -0.84 5.34
C GLU A 54 -14.08 -1.75 6.07
N GLU A 55 -14.13 -3.05 5.74
CA GLU A 55 -15.05 -4.00 6.40
C GLU A 55 -14.72 -4.22 7.89
N ALA A 56 -13.46 -4.03 8.27
CA ALA A 56 -12.99 -4.07 9.65
C ALA A 56 -12.29 -2.75 10.02
N PRO A 57 -12.23 -2.37 11.32
CA PRO A 57 -11.65 -1.11 11.76
C PRO A 57 -10.10 -1.14 11.73
N HIS A 58 -9.52 -1.37 10.55
CA HIS A 58 -8.09 -1.28 10.31
C HIS A 58 -7.64 0.17 10.48
N SER A 59 -6.47 0.37 11.08
CA SER A 59 -5.92 1.70 11.36
C SER A 59 -5.19 2.36 10.19
N PHE A 60 -5.12 1.65 9.06
CA PHE A 60 -4.38 2.03 7.86
C PHE A 60 -5.23 1.84 6.61
N GLN A 61 -4.79 2.48 5.52
CA GLN A 61 -5.36 2.39 4.19
C GLN A 61 -4.27 2.59 3.14
N ILE A 62 -4.51 2.12 1.92
CA ILE A 62 -3.63 2.39 0.76
C ILE A 62 -4.15 3.65 0.08
N ASN A 63 -3.30 4.67 -0.01
CA ASN A 63 -3.65 5.94 -0.65
C ASN A 63 -2.94 6.10 -2.00
N ASP A 64 -3.67 6.65 -2.96
CA ASP A 64 -3.12 7.18 -4.20
C ASP A 64 -2.54 8.58 -3.91
N VAL A 65 -1.24 8.74 -4.15
CA VAL A 65 -0.52 10.01 -4.06
C VAL A 65 0.13 10.32 -5.40
N ALA A 66 0.57 11.55 -5.61
CA ALA A 66 1.04 12.03 -6.92
C ALA A 66 2.04 11.10 -7.65
N ASP A 67 2.87 10.35 -6.91
CA ASP A 67 3.88 9.43 -7.43
C ASP A 67 3.55 7.93 -7.23
N GLY A 68 2.30 7.55 -6.90
CA GLY A 68 1.88 6.14 -6.81
C GLY A 68 1.09 5.80 -5.55
N TYR A 69 1.15 4.53 -5.14
CA TYR A 69 0.40 4.00 -4.01
C TYR A 69 1.31 3.77 -2.80
N GLN A 70 0.82 4.09 -1.59
CA GLN A 70 1.51 3.75 -0.34
C GLN A 70 0.51 3.50 0.79
N PHE A 71 0.95 2.76 1.80
CA PHE A 71 0.22 2.72 3.06
C PHE A 71 0.28 4.06 3.79
N SER A 72 -0.81 4.35 4.48
CA SER A 72 -0.91 5.48 5.39
C SER A 72 -1.86 5.15 6.52
N THR A 73 -1.66 5.78 7.67
CA THR A 73 -2.60 5.67 8.79
C THR A 73 -3.84 6.50 8.53
N ARG A 74 -5.02 6.03 8.96
CA ARG A 74 -6.25 6.81 8.83
C ARG A 74 -6.21 8.11 9.63
N VAL A 75 -6.94 9.12 9.17
CA VAL A 75 -6.91 10.48 9.74
C VAL A 75 -7.45 10.53 11.16
N GLU A 76 -8.33 9.60 11.55
CA GLU A 76 -8.84 9.48 12.91
C GLU A 76 -7.69 9.31 13.92
N TYR A 77 -6.61 8.62 13.53
CA TYR A 77 -5.46 8.34 14.40
C TYR A 77 -4.41 9.46 14.42
N ALA A 78 -4.56 10.51 13.60
CA ALA A 78 -3.55 11.55 13.42
C ALA A 78 -3.12 12.24 14.73
N LYS A 79 -4.03 12.38 15.70
CA LYS A 79 -3.72 12.94 17.04
C LYS A 79 -2.62 12.15 17.76
N TRP A 80 -2.69 10.81 17.70
CA TRP A 80 -1.73 9.94 18.36
C TRP A 80 -0.42 9.86 17.59
N ILE A 81 -0.48 9.82 16.25
CA ILE A 81 0.71 9.87 15.39
C ILE A 81 1.50 11.17 15.61
N LYS A 82 0.83 12.33 15.71
CA LYS A 82 1.48 13.60 16.06
C LYS A 82 2.17 13.56 17.44
N ARG A 83 1.57 12.86 18.41
CA ARG A 83 2.17 12.67 19.75
C ARG A 83 3.36 11.74 19.72
N LEU A 84 3.33 10.68 18.91
CA LEU A 84 4.46 9.76 18.71
C LEU A 84 5.69 10.56 18.23
N TYR A 85 5.48 11.44 17.27
CA TYR A 85 6.56 12.22 16.67
C TYR A 85 7.00 13.44 17.49
N ARG A 86 6.28 13.86 18.54
CA ARG A 86 6.68 14.95 19.46
C ARG A 86 7.27 16.21 18.77
N GLY A 87 6.80 16.56 17.57
CA GLY A 87 7.32 17.69 16.77
C GLY A 87 8.56 17.37 15.90
N HIS A 88 9.16 16.20 16.03
CA HIS A 88 10.12 15.62 15.09
C HIS A 88 9.43 14.53 14.29
N ILE A 89 8.85 14.89 13.15
CA ILE A 89 8.55 13.89 12.13
C ILE A 89 9.92 13.30 11.73
N PRO A 90 10.21 12.02 12.03
CA PRO A 90 11.44 11.43 11.57
C PRO A 90 11.44 11.56 10.06
N SER A 91 12.56 12.01 9.49
CA SER A 91 12.80 11.70 8.08
C SER A 91 12.69 10.19 8.00
N ARG A 92 11.69 9.67 7.27
CA ARG A 92 11.53 8.23 7.07
C ARG A 92 12.90 7.70 6.67
N LEU A 93 13.42 6.75 7.44
CA LEU A 93 14.72 6.15 7.19
C LEU A 93 14.59 5.38 5.88
N THR A 94 14.85 6.04 4.75
CA THR A 94 15.06 5.34 3.50
C THR A 94 16.22 4.39 3.74
N GLN A 95 16.05 3.11 3.42
CA GLN A 95 17.13 2.15 3.45
C GLN A 95 18.31 2.74 2.66
N ALA A 96 19.42 2.99 3.34
CA ALA A 96 20.66 3.36 2.68
C ALA A 96 21.12 2.14 1.89
N SER A 97 21.28 2.33 0.58
CA SER A 97 21.86 1.32 -0.33
C SER A 97 23.31 1.02 0.01
#